data_AF-A0A917W9T9-F1
#
_entry.id   AF-A0A917W9T9-F1
#
_cell.length_a   1.000
_cell.length_b   1.000
_cell.length_c   1.000
_cell.angle_alpha   90.00
_cell.angle_beta   90.00
_cell.angle_gamma   90.00
#
_symmetry.space_group_name_H-M   'P 1'
#
loop_
_entity.id
_entity.type
_entity.pdbx_description
1 polymer ?
#
loop_
_entity_poly.entity_id
_entity_poly.type
_entity_poly.pdbx_seq_one_letter_code
_entity_poly.pdbx_strand_id
1 'polypeptide(L)'
;MTSDGIDVVALISDRPELRGADVTTVLSAAATEGRVVVTEDVSTFGVAAAQVPDHVGIVYCHHSRFPRTPSGLNRLRLAIKELADNPPDGLGRLPVVWWLQLR
;
A
#
# COMPACT_ATOMS: atom_id res chain seq x y z
N MET A 1 6.16 3.64 11.27
CA MET A 1 5.60 3.21 12.58
C MET A 1 5.56 1.69 12.57
N THR A 2 6.21 1.05 13.53
CA THR A 2 6.14 -0.40 13.70
C THR A 2 5.08 -0.71 14.75
N SER A 3 3.93 -1.22 14.32
CA SER A 3 2.88 -1.69 15.22
C SER A 3 2.52 -3.11 14.81
N ASP A 4 2.35 -4.01 15.78
CA ASP A 4 2.01 -5.41 15.54
C ASP A 4 2.98 -6.18 14.61
N GLY A 5 4.26 -5.76 14.56
CA GLY A 5 5.29 -6.36 13.69
C GLY A 5 5.27 -5.85 12.24
N ILE A 6 4.43 -4.88 11.92
CA ILE A 6 4.27 -4.35 10.56
C ILE A 6 4.91 -2.97 10.48
N ASP A 7 5.85 -2.80 9.56
CA ASP A 7 6.45 -1.51 9.26
C ASP A 7 5.62 -0.75 8.22
N VAL A 8 4.89 0.26 8.67
CA VAL A 8 4.10 1.14 7.81
C VAL A 8 4.74 2.52 7.74
N VAL A 9 4.90 3.02 6.52
CA VAL A 9 5.47 4.34 6.21
C VAL A 9 4.40 5.18 5.53
N ALA A 10 4.05 6.31 6.14
CA ALA A 10 3.12 7.26 5.54
C ALA A 10 3.87 8.20 4.62
N LEU A 11 3.63 8.12 3.30
CA LEU A 11 4.37 8.88 2.29
C LEU A 11 4.51 10.38 2.61
N ILE A 12 3.40 11.04 2.97
CA ILE A 12 3.41 12.48 3.24
C ILE A 12 4.21 12.81 4.51
N SER A 13 4.11 12.01 5.57
CA SER A 13 4.75 12.34 6.85
C SER A 13 6.20 11.91 6.91
N ASP A 14 6.50 10.72 6.41
CA ASP A 14 7.74 9.99 6.69
C ASP A 14 8.72 10.00 5.49
N ARG A 15 8.28 10.46 4.30
CA ARG A 15 9.06 10.45 3.05
C ARG A 15 9.06 11.83 2.37
N PRO A 16 9.68 12.86 2.99
CA PRO A 16 9.66 14.22 2.46
C PRO A 16 10.17 14.34 1.03
N GLU A 17 11.11 13.48 0.62
CA GLU A 17 11.70 13.42 -0.72
C GLU A 17 10.74 12.89 -1.80
N LEU A 18 9.66 12.20 -1.41
CA LEU A 18 8.64 11.69 -2.33
C LEU A 18 7.37 12.55 -2.35
N ARG A 19 7.33 13.66 -1.60
CA ARG A 19 6.18 14.57 -1.60
C ARG A 19 6.02 15.23 -2.97
N GLY A 20 4.85 15.04 -3.58
CA GLY A 20 4.54 15.58 -4.91
C GLY A 20 5.20 14.83 -6.07
N ALA A 21 5.94 13.75 -5.78
CA ALA A 21 6.42 12.84 -6.81
C ALA A 21 5.24 12.18 -7.54
N ASP A 22 5.42 11.85 -8.80
CA ASP A 22 4.46 11.08 -9.56
C ASP A 22 4.34 9.63 -9.02
N VAL A 23 3.23 8.97 -9.32
CA VAL A 23 2.94 7.63 -8.78
C VAL A 23 3.94 6.57 -9.22
N THR A 24 4.55 6.71 -10.40
CA THR A 24 5.59 5.82 -10.92
C THR A 24 6.85 5.93 -10.07
N THR A 25 7.28 7.15 -9.76
CA THR A 25 8.40 7.42 -8.86
C THR A 25 8.15 6.84 -7.46
N VAL A 26 6.94 7.02 -6.92
CA VAL A 26 6.56 6.43 -5.63
C VAL A 26 6.60 4.90 -5.67
N LEU A 27 6.06 4.29 -6.74
CA LEU A 27 6.00 2.84 -6.90
C LEU A 27 7.39 2.22 -7.11
N SER A 28 8.27 2.87 -7.89
CA SER A 28 9.67 2.44 -8.09
C SER A 28 10.49 2.52 -6.80
N ALA A 29 10.29 3.56 -5.99
CA ALA A 29 10.93 3.67 -4.68
C ALA A 29 10.46 2.53 -3.75
N ALA A 30 9.15 2.24 -3.74
CA ALA A 30 8.61 1.12 -2.99
C ALA A 30 9.17 -0.22 -3.47
N ALA A 31 9.28 -0.44 -4.79
CA ALA A 31 9.87 -1.64 -5.39
C ALA A 31 11.33 -1.84 -4.94
N THR A 32 12.14 -0.79 -5.03
CA THR A 32 13.56 -0.79 -4.62
C THR A 32 13.73 -1.17 -3.14
N GLU A 33 12.78 -0.76 -2.30
CA GLU A 33 12.80 -1.03 -0.86
C GLU A 33 12.10 -2.32 -0.46
N GLY A 34 11.55 -3.09 -1.42
CA GLY A 34 10.77 -4.29 -1.13
C GLY A 34 9.49 -3.99 -0.36
N ARG A 35 8.86 -2.83 -0.61
CA ARG A 35 7.63 -2.38 0.05
C ARG A 35 6.42 -2.50 -0.87
N VAL A 36 5.31 -2.94 -0.28
CA VAL A 36 3.99 -2.91 -0.91
C VAL A 36 3.38 -1.53 -0.76
N VAL A 37 2.78 -1.01 -1.83
CA VAL A 37 2.04 0.27 -1.79
C VAL A 37 0.59 0.01 -1.40
N VAL A 38 0.06 0.73 -0.41
CA VAL A 38 -1.38 0.74 -0.09
C VAL A 38 -1.96 2.09 -0.52
N THR A 39 -3.00 2.09 -1.36
CA THR A 39 -3.54 3.32 -1.96
C THR A 39 -5.04 3.25 -2.24
N GLU A 40 -5.72 4.39 -2.21
CA GLU A 40 -7.11 4.53 -2.70
C GLU A 40 -7.19 4.89 -4.18
N ASP A 41 -6.09 5.35 -4.78
CA ASP A 41 -6.03 5.76 -6.18
C ASP A 41 -5.77 4.56 -7.09
N VAL A 42 -6.85 3.88 -7.45
CA VAL A 42 -6.85 2.71 -8.34
C VAL A 42 -6.44 3.09 -9.76
N SER A 43 -6.91 4.24 -10.25
CA SER A 43 -6.71 4.67 -11.63
C SER A 43 -5.24 4.89 -11.95
N THR A 44 -4.57 5.71 -11.14
CA THR A 44 -3.20 6.14 -11.46
C THR A 44 -2.21 5.01 -11.17
N PHE A 45 -2.41 4.26 -10.08
CA PHE A 45 -1.56 3.10 -9.76
C PHE A 45 -1.80 1.90 -10.68
N GLY A 46 -3.01 1.74 -11.24
CA GLY A 46 -3.28 0.72 -12.25
C GLY A 46 -2.46 0.94 -13.53
N VAL A 47 -2.28 2.18 -13.95
CA VAL A 47 -1.39 2.53 -15.07
C VAL A 47 0.07 2.36 -14.67
N ALA A 48 0.46 2.84 -13.47
CA ALA A 48 1.84 2.75 -12.98
C ALA A 48 2.32 1.30 -12.84
N ALA A 49 1.44 0.35 -12.50
CA ALA A 49 1.77 -1.07 -12.41
C ALA A 49 2.36 -1.63 -13.72
N ALA A 50 1.87 -1.15 -14.88
CA ALA A 50 2.40 -1.54 -16.17
C ALA A 50 3.76 -0.88 -16.49
N GLN A 51 4.08 0.24 -15.83
CA GLN A 51 5.31 1.01 -16.03
C GLN A 51 6.42 0.60 -15.06
N VAL A 52 6.08 -0.03 -13.94
CA VAL A 52 7.01 -0.51 -12.89
C VAL A 52 6.82 -2.02 -12.69
N PRO A 53 7.25 -2.87 -13.64
CA PRO A 53 6.94 -4.30 -13.64
C PRO A 53 7.59 -5.10 -12.49
N ASP A 54 8.56 -4.50 -11.79
CA ASP A 54 9.28 -5.06 -10.66
C ASP A 54 8.68 -4.68 -9.29
N HIS A 55 7.53 -3.99 -9.26
CA HIS A 55 6.85 -3.70 -8.01
C HIS A 55 6.54 -4.98 -7.23
N VAL A 56 6.64 -4.94 -5.90
CA VAL A 56 6.39 -6.12 -5.06
C VAL A 56 4.97 -6.19 -4.50
N GLY A 57 4.12 -5.24 -4.90
CA GLY A 57 2.68 -5.33 -4.69
C GLY A 57 2.00 -3.97 -4.61
N ILE A 58 0.75 -3.92 -5.06
CA ILE A 58 -0.15 -2.79 -4.89
C ILE A 58 -1.42 -3.30 -4.23
N VAL A 59 -1.82 -2.65 -3.14
CA VAL A 59 -3.00 -2.98 -2.36
C VAL A 59 -3.95 -1.80 -2.41
N TYR A 60 -5.08 -2.00 -3.09
CA TYR A 60 -6.13 -1.00 -3.15
C TYR A 60 -6.97 -1.02 -1.88
N CYS A 61 -7.19 0.16 -1.30
CA CYS A 61 -8.16 0.36 -0.24
C CYS A 61 -9.27 1.29 -0.76
N HIS A 62 -10.47 1.21 -0.20
CA HIS A 62 -11.57 2.07 -0.61
C HIS A 62 -12.04 2.93 0.56
N HIS A 63 -12.16 4.24 0.35
CA HIS A 63 -12.51 5.20 1.40
C HIS A 63 -13.85 4.88 2.09
N SER A 64 -14.82 4.25 1.37
CA SER A 64 -16.09 3.84 1.99
C SER A 64 -15.94 2.70 2.99
N ARG A 65 -14.89 1.86 2.84
CA ARG A 65 -14.55 0.78 3.78
C ARG A 65 -13.64 1.28 4.89
N PHE A 66 -12.74 2.21 4.56
CA PHE A 66 -11.72 2.75 5.45
C PHE A 66 -11.73 4.29 5.43
N PRO A 67 -12.76 4.94 6.01
CA PRO A 67 -12.85 6.39 6.00
C PRO A 67 -11.74 7.02 6.83
N ARG A 68 -11.37 8.27 6.51
CA ARG A 68 -10.35 9.06 7.25
C ARG A 68 -10.89 9.61 8.58
N THR A 69 -11.46 8.73 9.39
CA THR A 69 -11.91 8.98 10.76
C THR A 69 -11.10 8.11 11.72
N PRO A 70 -11.05 8.42 13.02
CA PRO A 70 -10.32 7.59 13.98
C PRO A 70 -10.74 6.10 13.95
N SER A 71 -12.04 5.83 13.85
CA SER A 71 -12.56 4.46 13.73
C SER A 71 -12.21 3.80 12.40
N GLY A 72 -12.27 4.55 11.29
CA GLY A 72 -11.88 4.05 9.97
C GLY A 72 -10.38 3.76 9.85
N LEU A 73 -9.53 4.59 10.45
CA LEU A 73 -8.09 4.35 10.52
C LEU A 73 -7.75 3.13 11.39
N ASN A 74 -8.45 2.92 12.50
CA ASN A 74 -8.28 1.69 13.27
C ASN A 74 -8.72 0.46 12.46
N ARG A 75 -9.79 0.56 11.67
CA ARG A 75 -10.23 -0.52 10.76
C ARG A 75 -9.19 -0.79 9.67
N LEU A 76 -8.59 0.26 9.11
CA LEU A 76 -7.50 0.16 8.14
C LEU A 76 -6.29 -0.57 8.74
N ARG A 77 -5.89 -0.20 9.97
CA ARG A 77 -4.80 -0.86 10.70
C ARG A 77 -5.08 -2.36 10.87
N LEU A 78 -6.28 -2.73 11.32
CA LEU A 78 -6.66 -4.13 11.48
C LEU A 78 -6.64 -4.90 10.16
N ALA A 79 -7.07 -4.27 9.06
CA ALA A 79 -7.08 -4.89 7.74
C ALA A 79 -5.66 -5.11 7.19
N ILE A 80 -4.77 -4.14 7.39
CA ILE A 80 -3.35 -4.27 7.05
C ILE A 80 -2.73 -5.40 7.87
N LYS A 81 -3.10 -5.52 9.15
CA LYS A 81 -2.65 -6.63 9.98
C LYS A 81 -3.10 -7.98 9.47
N GLU A 82 -4.39 -8.14 9.18
CA GLU A 82 -4.92 -9.39 8.63
C GLU A 82 -4.23 -9.77 7.31
N LEU A 83 -3.99 -8.78 6.44
CA LEU A 83 -3.26 -8.96 5.19
C LEU A 83 -1.81 -9.41 5.41
N ALA A 84 -1.11 -8.83 6.39
CA ALA A 84 0.26 -9.21 6.71
C ALA A 84 0.33 -10.62 7.31
N ASP A 85 -0.64 -10.99 8.13
CA ASP A 85 -0.73 -12.32 8.73
C ASP A 85 -1.14 -13.39 7.69
N ASN A 86 -1.91 -13.00 6.66
CA ASN A 86 -2.44 -13.91 5.63
C ASN A 86 -2.35 -13.27 4.22
N PRO A 87 -1.14 -13.07 3.68
CA PRO A 87 -0.98 -12.41 2.39
C PRO A 87 -1.48 -13.32 1.25
N PRO A 88 -2.07 -12.75 0.19
CA PRO A 88 -2.29 -13.50 -1.04
C PRO A 88 -0.96 -13.94 -1.65
N ASP A 89 -0.98 -15.03 -2.41
CA ASP A 89 0.22 -15.59 -3.03
C ASP A 89 0.98 -14.54 -3.85
N GLY A 90 2.28 -14.43 -3.58
CA GLY A 90 3.18 -13.52 -4.28
C GLY A 90 3.26 -12.10 -3.71
N LEU A 91 2.38 -11.66 -2.82
CA LEU A 91 2.48 -10.31 -2.24
C LEU A 91 3.81 -10.13 -1.48
N GLY A 92 4.48 -9.00 -1.71
CA GLY A 92 5.82 -8.71 -1.19
C GLY A 92 6.97 -9.32 -1.99
N ARG A 93 6.68 -10.06 -3.08
CA ARG A 93 7.69 -10.72 -3.92
C ARG A 93 7.43 -10.61 -5.42
N LEU A 94 6.18 -10.52 -5.82
CA LEU A 94 5.71 -10.50 -7.21
C LEU A 94 4.83 -9.27 -7.44
N PRO A 95 4.66 -8.83 -8.71
CA PRO A 95 3.81 -7.70 -9.06
C PRO A 95 2.32 -8.06 -8.97
N VAL A 96 1.85 -8.27 -7.75
CA VAL A 96 0.47 -8.63 -7.43
C VAL A 96 -0.33 -7.37 -7.09
N VAL A 97 -1.55 -7.31 -7.61
CA VAL A 97 -2.54 -6.31 -7.25
C VAL A 97 -3.61 -6.98 -6.39
N TRP A 98 -3.96 -6.36 -5.27
CA TRP A 98 -4.94 -6.91 -4.34
C TRP A 98 -5.89 -5.86 -3.78
N TRP A 99 -7.07 -6.27 -3.32
CA TRP A 99 -8.00 -5.40 -2.62
C TRP A 99 -7.93 -5.66 -1.12
N LEU A 100 -7.68 -4.61 -0.35
CA LEU A 100 -7.67 -4.69 1.10
C LEU A 100 -9.07 -5.00 1.61
N GLN A 101 -9.16 -6.05 2.42
CA GLN A 101 -10.38 -6.46 3.08
C GLN A 101 -10.09 -6.68 4.56
N LEU A 102 -11.13 -6.52 5.38
CA LEU A 102 -11.16 -6.94 6.77
C LEU A 102 -12.29 -7.95 6.86
N ARG A 103 -11.97 -9.20 7.21
CA ARG A 103 -12.98 -10.27 7.36
C ARG A 103 -13.69 -10.19 8.70
#